data_AF-A0A526V2Y0-F1
#
_entry.id   AF-A0A526V2Y0-F1
#
_cell.length_a   1.000
_cell.length_b   1.000
_cell.length_c   1.000
_cell.angle_alpha   90.00
_cell.angle_beta   90.00
_cell.angle_gamma   90.00
#
_symmetry.space_group_name_H-M   'P 1'
#
loop_
_entity.id
_entity.type
_entity.pdbx_description
1 polymer ?
#
loop_
_entity_poly.entity_id
_entity_poly.type
_entity_poly.pdbx_seq_one_letter_code
_entity_poly.pdbx_strand_id
1 'polypeptide(L)'
;MFAPAHHPAMKHVGPTRVELGTRTIFNLLGPLSNPAGVKRQLVGVFLPEWILPVAETLKALGAEHVWVAHGDGYDEITTTGETQVAELIGGEIRSFTLTPEAVGLPRHSKDELRGGDADYNAKALRDMLGGAAGAYRDTVLMNAGAGLVVAGKATTLGDGIAAAAQAIDSGRALQVLDRLVEISNG
;
A
#
# COMPACT_ATOMS: atom_id res chain seq x y z
N MET A 1 5.93 6.75 9.59
CA MET A 1 7.34 7.15 9.81
C MET A 1 7.70 8.19 8.76
N PHE A 2 8.22 9.35 9.16
CA PHE A 2 8.48 10.45 8.25
C PHE A 2 9.86 10.32 7.61
N ALA A 3 9.95 10.12 6.29
CA ALA A 3 11.19 9.75 5.62
C ALA A 3 12.38 10.69 5.89
N PRO A 4 12.22 12.04 5.89
CA PRO A 4 13.33 12.94 6.23
C PRO A 4 13.94 12.74 7.63
N ALA A 5 13.13 12.29 8.60
CA ALA A 5 13.59 12.04 9.96
C ALA A 5 14.36 10.72 10.11
N HIS A 6 14.04 9.71 9.29
CA HIS A 6 14.63 8.37 9.40
C HIS A 6 15.72 8.07 8.37
N HIS A 7 15.85 8.88 7.32
CA HIS A 7 16.88 8.73 6.29
C HIS A 7 17.71 10.01 6.11
N PRO A 8 18.39 10.51 7.16
CA PRO A 8 19.09 11.80 7.11
C PRO A 8 20.21 11.84 6.06
N ALA A 9 20.78 10.69 5.69
CA ALA A 9 21.77 10.58 4.62
C ALA A 9 21.21 10.97 3.23
N MET A 10 19.89 10.89 3.02
CA MET A 10 19.26 11.25 1.75
C MET A 10 19.43 12.73 1.39
N LYS A 11 19.74 13.60 2.36
CA LYS A 11 20.06 15.01 2.11
C LYS A 11 21.25 15.21 1.15
N HIS A 12 22.17 14.23 1.10
CA HIS A 12 23.36 14.31 0.25
C HIS A 12 23.07 14.03 -1.23
N VAL A 13 21.99 13.30 -1.53
CA VAL A 13 21.58 12.96 -2.91
C VAL A 13 20.35 13.74 -3.37
N GLY A 14 19.64 14.39 -2.44
CA GLY A 14 18.43 15.16 -2.70
C GLY A 14 18.58 16.20 -3.82
N PRO A 15 19.56 17.12 -3.75
CA PRO A 15 19.74 18.16 -4.77
C PRO A 15 19.92 17.59 -6.19
N THR A 16 20.80 16.60 -6.35
CA THR A 16 21.05 15.95 -7.65
C THR A 16 19.81 15.25 -8.19
N ARG A 17 19.00 14.63 -7.31
CA ARG A 17 17.75 14.00 -7.74
C ARG A 17 16.73 15.02 -8.25
N VAL A 18 16.65 16.19 -7.63
CA VAL A 18 15.78 17.29 -8.08
C VAL A 18 16.24 17.79 -9.45
N GLU A 19 17.55 17.98 -9.64
CA GLU A 19 18.13 18.44 -10.90
C GLU A 19 17.90 17.44 -12.05
N LEU A 20 18.03 16.13 -11.79
CA LEU A 20 17.80 15.09 -12.79
C LEU A 20 16.33 15.00 -13.24
N GLY A 21 15.37 15.34 -12.38
CA GLY A 21 13.94 15.37 -12.72
C GLY A 21 13.34 14.03 -13.19
N THR A 22 14.05 12.91 -13.06
CA THR A 22 13.63 11.59 -13.54
C THR A 22 13.67 10.54 -12.43
N ARG A 23 13.00 9.40 -12.67
CA ARG A 23 13.02 8.25 -11.75
C ARG A 23 14.41 7.61 -11.75
N THR A 24 14.89 7.23 -10.57
CA THR A 24 16.19 6.58 -10.36
C THR A 24 16.03 5.39 -9.41
N ILE A 25 17.10 4.64 -9.15
CA ILE A 25 17.09 3.56 -8.15
C ILE A 25 16.65 4.03 -6.76
N PHE A 26 16.85 5.31 -6.41
CA PHE A 26 16.38 5.89 -5.15
C PHE A 26 14.85 5.92 -5.01
N ASN A 27 14.10 5.77 -6.11
CA ASN A 27 12.64 5.61 -6.07
C ASN A 27 12.22 4.21 -5.61
N LEU A 28 13.12 3.22 -5.67
CA LEU A 28 12.88 1.85 -5.21
C LEU A 28 13.42 1.60 -3.79
N LEU A 29 14.39 2.40 -3.34
CA LEU A 29 15.08 2.17 -2.05
C LEU A 29 14.22 2.46 -0.82
N GLY A 30 13.18 3.28 -0.93
CA GLY A 30 12.33 3.65 0.22
C GLY A 30 11.74 2.42 0.91
N PRO A 31 10.91 1.61 0.22
CA PRO A 31 10.35 0.38 0.77
C PRO A 31 11.40 -0.65 1.22
N LEU A 32 12.58 -0.65 0.61
CA LEU A 32 13.67 -1.60 0.91
C LEU A 32 14.44 -1.24 2.19
N SER A 33 14.29 -0.02 2.71
CA SER A 33 15.07 0.50 3.83
C SER A 33 14.23 0.79 5.08
N ASN A 34 13.16 0.04 5.30
CA ASN A 34 12.23 0.27 6.41
C ASN A 34 12.94 0.31 7.78
N PRO A 35 12.94 1.47 8.50
CA PRO A 35 13.71 1.65 9.73
C PRO A 35 13.17 0.83 10.91
N ALA A 36 11.94 0.31 10.83
CA ALA A 36 11.37 -0.55 11.85
C ALA A 36 11.80 -2.03 11.71
N GLY A 37 12.60 -2.38 10.68
CA GLY A 37 13.12 -3.73 10.50
C GLY A 37 12.04 -4.79 10.26
N VAL A 38 10.89 -4.39 9.72
CA VAL A 38 9.76 -5.28 9.50
C VAL A 38 10.11 -6.41 8.53
N LYS A 39 9.60 -7.60 8.83
CA LYS A 39 9.80 -8.80 8.01
C LYS A 39 8.63 -9.09 7.06
N ARG A 40 7.53 -8.36 7.20
CA ARG A 40 6.32 -8.52 6.39
C ARG A 40 5.87 -7.20 5.81
N GLN A 41 5.69 -7.13 4.49
CA GLN A 41 5.50 -5.86 3.78
C GLN A 41 4.60 -6.01 2.55
N LEU A 42 3.64 -5.09 2.40
CA LEU A 42 2.97 -4.84 1.12
C LEU A 42 3.68 -3.64 0.48
N VAL A 43 4.20 -3.81 -0.73
CA VAL A 43 5.02 -2.81 -1.42
C VAL A 43 4.44 -2.54 -2.81
N GLY A 44 4.19 -1.27 -3.08
CA GLY A 44 3.87 -0.78 -4.41
C GLY A 44 5.09 -0.51 -5.25
N VAL A 45 5.03 -0.80 -6.55
CA VAL A 45 6.04 -0.36 -7.53
C VAL A 45 5.43 0.39 -8.69
N PHE A 46 6.14 1.41 -9.16
CA PHE A 46 5.62 2.37 -10.14
C PHE A 46 5.58 1.85 -11.59
N LEU A 47 6.23 0.72 -11.86
CA LEU A 47 6.30 0.07 -13.17
C LEU A 47 6.33 -1.46 -12.96
N PRO A 48 5.69 -2.25 -13.84
CA PRO A 48 5.52 -3.68 -13.65
C PRO A 48 6.85 -4.45 -13.68
N GLU A 49 7.87 -3.98 -14.42
CA GLU A 49 9.17 -4.64 -14.45
C GLU A 49 9.90 -4.66 -13.10
N TRP A 50 9.50 -3.82 -12.14
CA TRP A 50 10.12 -3.77 -10.81
C TRP A 50 9.51 -4.75 -9.81
N ILE A 51 8.40 -5.42 -10.15
CA ILE A 51 7.71 -6.34 -9.23
C ILE A 51 8.65 -7.44 -8.75
N LEU A 52 9.23 -8.20 -9.70
CA LEU A 52 10.09 -9.33 -9.36
C LEU A 52 11.45 -8.89 -8.75
N PRO A 53 12.19 -7.90 -9.32
CA PRO A 53 13.44 -7.44 -8.72
C PRO A 53 13.29 -6.95 -7.27
N VAL A 54 12.19 -6.26 -6.94
CA VAL A 54 11.93 -5.80 -5.56
C VAL A 54 11.62 -6.97 -4.64
N ALA A 55 10.84 -7.96 -5.09
CA ALA A 55 10.54 -9.16 -4.31
C ALA A 55 11.81 -9.98 -4.01
N GLU A 56 12.67 -10.17 -5.01
CA GLU A 56 13.96 -10.86 -4.87
C GLU A 56 14.90 -10.11 -3.93
N THR A 57 14.94 -8.78 -4.03
CA THR A 57 15.75 -7.95 -3.14
C THR A 57 15.26 -8.07 -1.69
N LEU A 58 13.96 -8.01 -1.45
CA LEU A 58 13.38 -8.18 -0.12
C LEU A 58 13.64 -9.59 0.45
N LYS A 59 13.59 -10.63 -0.40
CA LYS A 59 14.03 -11.98 -0.03
C LYS A 59 15.49 -12.00 0.43
N ALA A 60 16.40 -11.39 -0.34
CA ALA A 60 17.82 -11.31 0.00
C ALA A 60 18.09 -10.51 1.29
N LEU A 61 17.27 -9.49 1.57
CA LEU A 61 17.29 -8.73 2.82
C LEU A 61 16.62 -9.48 4.00
N GLY A 62 16.14 -10.70 3.76
CA GLY A 62 15.60 -11.60 4.76
C GLY A 62 14.17 -11.27 5.18
N ALA A 63 13.32 -10.80 4.27
CA ALA A 63 11.88 -10.71 4.49
C ALA A 63 11.23 -12.10 4.54
N GLU A 64 10.12 -12.23 5.28
CA GLU A 64 9.39 -13.49 5.50
C GLU A 64 8.15 -13.63 4.62
N HIS A 65 7.35 -12.55 4.52
CA HIS A 65 6.13 -12.52 3.72
C HIS A 65 5.97 -11.15 3.06
N VAL A 66 6.00 -11.09 1.73
CA VAL A 66 5.91 -9.82 1.00
C VAL A 66 4.97 -9.96 -0.17
N TRP A 67 4.14 -8.96 -0.40
CA TRP A 67 3.49 -8.76 -1.68
C TRP A 67 4.08 -7.52 -2.34
N VAL A 68 4.56 -7.65 -3.57
CA VAL A 68 4.97 -6.52 -4.41
C VAL A 68 3.95 -6.37 -5.52
N ALA A 69 3.32 -5.19 -5.64
CA ALA A 69 2.17 -4.97 -6.49
C ALA A 69 2.36 -3.79 -7.46
N HIS A 70 1.78 -3.92 -8.65
CA HIS A 70 1.58 -2.83 -9.61
C HIS A 70 0.20 -2.99 -10.24
N GLY A 71 -0.64 -1.96 -10.15
CA GLY A 71 -2.03 -2.00 -10.60
C GLY A 71 -2.35 -0.90 -11.60
N ASP A 72 -2.58 -1.22 -12.87
CA ASP A 72 -3.04 -0.28 -13.91
C ASP A 72 -2.37 1.13 -13.87
N GLY A 73 -1.05 1.17 -13.71
CA GLY A 73 -0.25 2.40 -13.65
C GLY A 73 -0.08 3.00 -12.25
N TYR A 74 -0.65 2.39 -11.21
CA TYR A 74 -0.49 2.76 -9.81
C TYR A 74 0.52 1.84 -9.10
N ASP A 75 1.20 2.39 -8.09
CA ASP A 75 2.04 1.67 -7.13
C ASP A 75 1.21 1.14 -5.95
N GLU A 76 0.08 0.51 -6.22
CA GLU A 76 -0.81 -0.13 -5.25
C GLU A 76 -1.66 -1.22 -5.90
N ILE A 77 -2.44 -1.95 -5.10
CA ILE A 77 -3.52 -2.80 -5.62
C ILE A 77 -4.67 -1.87 -6.04
N THR A 78 -5.17 -2.02 -7.27
CA THR A 78 -6.18 -1.10 -7.82
C THR A 78 -7.53 -1.75 -8.06
N THR A 79 -8.59 -0.95 -7.96
CA THR A 79 -9.94 -1.30 -8.41
C THR A 79 -10.22 -0.83 -9.85
N THR A 80 -9.27 -0.18 -10.53
CA THR A 80 -9.47 0.34 -11.90
C THR A 80 -9.23 -0.69 -12.99
N GLY A 81 -8.51 -1.77 -12.64
CA GLY A 81 -8.09 -2.78 -13.59
C GLY A 81 -7.37 -3.94 -12.91
N GLU A 82 -6.46 -4.56 -13.64
CA GLU A 82 -5.66 -5.67 -13.14
C GLU A 82 -4.51 -5.18 -12.28
N THR A 83 -4.22 -5.94 -11.22
CA THR A 83 -3.01 -5.78 -10.41
C THR A 83 -2.11 -7.01 -10.57
N GLN A 84 -0.89 -6.79 -11.02
CA GLN A 84 0.15 -7.83 -11.04
C GLN A 84 0.84 -7.88 -9.68
N VAL A 85 1.03 -9.07 -9.14
CA VAL A 85 1.62 -9.28 -7.81
C VAL A 85 2.70 -10.36 -7.86
N ALA A 86 3.83 -10.11 -7.20
CA ALA A 86 4.74 -11.15 -6.75
C ALA A 86 4.63 -11.31 -5.23
N GLU A 87 4.34 -12.52 -4.78
CA GLU A 87 4.33 -12.89 -3.38
C GLU A 87 5.57 -13.69 -3.03
N LEU A 88 6.32 -13.21 -2.05
CA LEU A 88 7.32 -13.97 -1.32
C LEU A 88 6.67 -14.56 -0.08
N ILE A 89 6.69 -15.88 0.09
CA ILE A 89 6.30 -16.55 1.33
C ILE A 89 7.05 -17.87 1.47
N GLY A 90 7.55 -18.18 2.68
CA GLY A 90 8.30 -19.42 2.92
C GLY A 90 9.59 -19.53 2.09
N GLY A 91 10.17 -18.39 1.69
CA GLY A 91 11.36 -18.34 0.84
C GLY A 91 11.08 -18.53 -0.66
N GLU A 92 9.85 -18.81 -1.07
CA GLU A 92 9.46 -18.98 -2.46
C GLU A 92 8.77 -17.72 -2.99
N ILE A 93 9.00 -17.40 -4.27
CA ILE A 93 8.32 -16.30 -4.95
C ILE A 93 7.36 -16.89 -5.98
N ARG A 94 6.08 -16.50 -5.90
CA ARG A 94 5.07 -16.82 -6.91
C ARG A 94 4.41 -15.54 -7.42
N SER A 95 4.00 -15.56 -8.68
CA SER A 95 3.30 -14.44 -9.30
C SER A 95 1.83 -14.78 -9.54
N PHE A 96 0.96 -13.80 -9.38
CA PHE A 96 -0.46 -13.90 -9.71
C PHE A 96 -1.02 -12.52 -10.06
N THR A 97 -2.22 -12.52 -10.65
CA THR A 97 -2.97 -11.31 -10.99
C THR A 97 -4.22 -11.23 -10.14
N LEU A 98 -4.55 -10.03 -9.67
CA LEU A 98 -5.78 -9.71 -8.96
C LEU A 98 -6.67 -8.83 -9.83
N THR A 99 -7.98 -9.03 -9.70
CA THR A 99 -8.99 -8.11 -10.21
C THR A 99 -10.00 -7.81 -9.10
N PRO A 100 -10.63 -6.61 -9.08
CA PRO A 100 -11.65 -6.30 -8.09
C PRO A 100 -12.83 -7.28 -8.15
N GLU A 101 -13.21 -7.75 -9.34
CA GLU A 101 -14.35 -8.67 -9.51
C GLU A 101 -14.09 -10.04 -8.87
N ALA A 102 -12.82 -10.49 -8.81
CA ALA A 102 -12.45 -11.76 -8.19
C ALA A 102 -12.71 -11.79 -6.66
N VAL A 103 -12.86 -10.62 -6.04
CA VAL A 103 -13.18 -10.46 -4.62
C VAL A 103 -14.55 -9.81 -4.39
N GLY A 104 -15.39 -9.75 -5.42
CA GLY A 104 -16.75 -9.24 -5.34
C GLY A 104 -16.86 -7.72 -5.26
N LEU A 105 -15.80 -6.97 -5.60
CA LEU A 105 -15.82 -5.52 -5.67
C LEU A 105 -16.07 -5.05 -7.11
N PRO A 106 -16.77 -3.92 -7.31
CA PRO A 106 -16.94 -3.34 -8.64
C PRO A 106 -15.63 -2.75 -9.15
N ARG A 107 -15.49 -2.68 -10.47
CA ARG A 107 -14.43 -1.91 -11.13
C ARG A 107 -14.79 -0.43 -11.13
N HIS A 108 -13.85 0.41 -10.74
CA HIS A 108 -14.00 1.87 -10.70
C HIS A 108 -13.21 2.54 -11.83
N SER A 109 -13.57 3.77 -12.18
CA SER A 109 -12.78 4.59 -13.08
C SER A 109 -11.65 5.32 -12.35
N LYS A 110 -10.61 5.73 -13.09
CA LYS A 110 -9.51 6.56 -12.52
C LYS A 110 -10.02 7.91 -12.01
N ASP A 111 -11.10 8.44 -12.60
CA ASP A 111 -11.71 9.70 -12.18
C ASP A 111 -12.42 9.59 -10.82
N GLU A 112 -13.04 8.44 -10.52
CA GLU A 112 -13.67 8.18 -9.21
C GLU A 112 -12.64 8.06 -8.07
N LEU A 113 -11.39 7.72 -8.39
CA LEU A 113 -10.27 7.69 -7.45
C LEU A 113 -9.45 8.98 -7.42
N ARG A 114 -9.82 10.00 -8.21
CA ARG A 114 -9.06 11.25 -8.26
C ARG A 114 -9.11 11.96 -6.91
N GLY A 115 -7.95 12.14 -6.28
CA GLY A 115 -7.80 12.98 -5.10
C GLY A 115 -7.85 14.48 -5.42
N GLY A 116 -7.96 15.28 -4.38
CA GLY A 116 -7.93 16.75 -4.43
C GLY A 116 -6.72 17.33 -3.70
N ASP A 117 -6.90 18.51 -3.12
CA ASP A 117 -5.92 19.10 -2.20
C ASP A 117 -5.87 18.35 -0.84
N ALA A 118 -5.01 18.83 0.06
CA ALA A 118 -4.80 18.19 1.36
C ALA A 118 -6.09 18.15 2.21
N ASP A 119 -6.88 19.23 2.22
CA ASP A 119 -8.10 19.32 3.01
C ASP A 119 -9.20 18.42 2.46
N TYR A 120 -9.36 18.39 1.13
CA TYR A 120 -10.24 17.46 0.44
C TYR A 120 -9.87 16.01 0.75
N ASN A 121 -8.60 15.63 0.59
CA ASN A 121 -8.16 14.25 0.81
C ASN A 121 -8.31 13.84 2.28
N ALA A 122 -8.05 14.75 3.22
CA ALA A 122 -8.25 14.50 4.65
C ALA A 122 -9.73 14.29 4.99
N LYS A 123 -10.64 15.07 4.38
CA LYS A 123 -12.08 14.88 4.54
C LYS A 123 -12.53 13.55 3.93
N ALA A 124 -12.14 13.27 2.69
CA ALA A 124 -12.48 12.03 1.99
C ALA A 124 -12.04 10.77 2.76
N LEU A 125 -10.82 10.78 3.31
CA LEU A 125 -10.33 9.69 4.16
C LEU A 125 -11.19 9.51 5.41
N ARG A 126 -11.54 10.60 6.11
CA ARG A 126 -12.39 10.53 7.31
C ARG A 126 -13.81 10.06 6.99
N ASP A 127 -14.42 10.57 5.91
CA ASP A 127 -15.75 10.14 5.47
C ASP A 127 -15.75 8.63 5.18
N MET A 128 -14.74 8.13 4.46
CA MET A 128 -14.58 6.71 4.14
C MET A 128 -14.37 5.86 5.41
N LEU A 129 -13.48 6.27 6.31
CA LEU A 129 -13.29 5.60 7.60
C LEU A 129 -14.55 5.68 8.50
N GLY A 130 -15.40 6.68 8.29
CA GLY A 130 -16.72 6.82 8.89
C GLY A 130 -17.81 5.95 8.23
N GLY A 131 -17.45 5.13 7.23
CA GLY A 131 -18.32 4.16 6.60
C GLY A 131 -18.85 4.55 5.22
N ALA A 132 -18.49 5.73 4.68
CA ALA A 132 -18.94 6.13 3.34
C ALA A 132 -18.55 5.09 2.28
N ALA A 133 -19.51 4.68 1.47
CA ALA A 133 -19.29 3.75 0.36
C ALA A 133 -18.72 4.47 -0.87
N GLY A 134 -18.09 3.71 -1.77
CA GLY A 134 -17.59 4.20 -3.06
C GLY A 134 -16.16 3.78 -3.36
N ALA A 135 -15.60 4.31 -4.46
CA ALA A 135 -14.32 3.90 -5.01
C ALA A 135 -13.16 3.94 -3.99
N TYR A 136 -13.07 5.00 -3.18
CA TYR A 136 -12.05 5.08 -2.12
C TYR A 136 -12.14 3.94 -1.12
N ARG A 137 -13.36 3.59 -0.69
CA ARG A 137 -13.57 2.50 0.25
C ARG A 137 -13.12 1.19 -0.37
N ASP A 138 -13.56 0.88 -1.58
CA ASP A 138 -13.26 -0.39 -2.24
C ASP A 138 -11.76 -0.56 -2.52
N THR A 139 -11.07 0.50 -2.94
CA THR A 139 -9.60 0.49 -3.11
C THR A 139 -8.89 0.30 -1.77
N VAL A 140 -9.35 0.95 -0.70
CA VAL A 140 -8.79 0.76 0.64
C VAL A 140 -9.02 -0.67 1.14
N LEU A 141 -10.20 -1.25 0.90
CA LEU A 141 -10.49 -2.63 1.28
C LEU A 141 -9.54 -3.63 0.62
N MET A 142 -9.26 -3.47 -0.68
CA MET A 142 -8.31 -4.35 -1.37
C MET A 142 -6.89 -4.26 -0.78
N ASN A 143 -6.37 -3.05 -0.58
CA ASN A 143 -5.01 -2.87 -0.06
C ASN A 143 -4.91 -3.26 1.42
N ALA A 144 -5.87 -2.90 2.26
CA ALA A 144 -5.91 -3.30 3.66
C ALA A 144 -6.08 -4.82 3.80
N GLY A 145 -6.92 -5.44 2.96
CA GLY A 145 -7.09 -6.89 2.93
C GLY A 145 -5.79 -7.61 2.58
N ALA A 146 -5.07 -7.15 1.56
CA ALA A 146 -3.75 -7.68 1.21
C ALA A 146 -2.73 -7.46 2.35
N GLY A 147 -2.74 -6.28 2.98
CA GLY A 147 -1.91 -6.00 4.16
C GLY A 147 -2.19 -6.97 5.31
N LEU A 148 -3.46 -7.34 5.54
CA LEU A 148 -3.85 -8.32 6.56
C LEU A 148 -3.41 -9.74 6.20
N VAL A 149 -3.44 -10.13 4.92
CA VAL A 149 -2.89 -11.41 4.45
C VAL A 149 -1.38 -11.45 4.71
N VAL A 150 -0.65 -10.43 4.25
CA VAL A 150 0.80 -10.30 4.45
C VAL A 150 1.18 -10.27 5.94
N ALA A 151 0.33 -9.69 6.79
CA ALA A 151 0.54 -9.68 8.23
C ALA A 151 0.28 -11.04 8.91
N GLY A 152 -0.29 -12.03 8.20
CA GLY A 152 -0.73 -13.30 8.76
C GLY A 152 -1.99 -13.17 9.63
N LYS A 153 -2.83 -12.18 9.34
CA LYS A 153 -4.11 -11.92 10.04
C LYS A 153 -5.32 -12.39 9.24
N ALA A 154 -5.13 -12.73 7.96
CA ALA A 154 -6.12 -13.31 7.07
C ALA A 154 -5.45 -14.38 6.20
N THR A 155 -6.20 -15.42 5.81
CA THR A 155 -5.68 -16.51 4.97
C THR A 155 -5.83 -16.18 3.49
N THR A 156 -6.94 -15.54 3.12
CA THR A 156 -7.22 -15.13 1.74
C THR A 156 -7.46 -13.61 1.66
N LEU A 157 -7.34 -13.07 0.45
CA LEU A 157 -7.65 -11.66 0.21
C LEU A 157 -9.11 -11.33 0.56
N GLY A 158 -10.05 -12.24 0.27
CA GLY A 158 -11.45 -12.09 0.66
C GLY A 158 -11.65 -12.00 2.17
N ASP A 159 -10.99 -12.85 2.95
CA ASP A 159 -11.03 -12.78 4.43
C ASP A 159 -10.45 -11.45 4.93
N GLY A 160 -9.36 -10.99 4.32
CA GLY A 160 -8.73 -9.71 4.64
C GLY A 160 -9.66 -8.54 4.34
N ILE A 161 -10.32 -8.53 3.18
CA ILE A 161 -11.31 -7.52 2.80
C ILE A 161 -12.48 -7.51 3.78
N ALA A 162 -13.01 -8.67 4.15
CA ALA A 162 -14.11 -8.77 5.11
C ALA A 162 -13.71 -8.21 6.49
N ALA A 163 -12.50 -8.52 6.97
CA ALA A 163 -11.98 -7.98 8.22
C ALA A 163 -11.75 -6.45 8.15
N ALA A 164 -11.24 -5.95 7.03
CA ALA A 164 -11.06 -4.51 6.80
C ALA A 164 -12.42 -3.77 6.76
N ALA A 165 -13.42 -4.33 6.08
CA ALA A 165 -14.77 -3.78 6.03
C ALA A 165 -15.39 -3.71 7.42
N GLN A 166 -15.29 -4.79 8.21
CA GLN A 166 -15.77 -4.80 9.58
C GLN A 166 -15.07 -3.73 10.45
N ALA A 167 -13.78 -3.48 10.25
CA ALA A 167 -13.04 -2.45 10.98
C ALA A 167 -13.53 -1.03 10.66
N ILE A 168 -13.89 -0.77 9.40
CA ILE A 168 -14.50 0.49 8.96
C ILE A 168 -15.93 0.61 9.50
N ASP A 169 -16.78 -0.40 9.27
CA ASP A 169 -18.21 -0.34 9.60
C ASP A 169 -18.49 -0.27 11.09
N SER A 170 -17.60 -0.83 11.91
CA SER A 170 -17.69 -0.72 13.37
C SER A 170 -17.15 0.60 13.93
N GLY A 171 -16.60 1.48 13.08
CA GLY A 171 -15.96 2.74 13.47
C GLY A 171 -14.58 2.58 14.13
N ARG A 172 -14.09 1.34 14.31
CA ARG A 172 -12.78 1.09 14.96
C ARG A 172 -11.63 1.69 14.16
N ALA A 173 -11.69 1.64 12.83
CA ALA A 173 -10.65 2.21 11.99
C ALA A 173 -10.54 3.74 12.17
N LEU A 174 -11.67 4.44 12.23
CA LEU A 174 -11.72 5.89 12.51
C LEU A 174 -11.20 6.21 13.92
N GLN A 175 -11.61 5.45 14.93
CA GLN A 175 -11.14 5.63 16.31
C GLN A 175 -9.63 5.48 16.44
N VAL A 176 -9.01 4.56 15.69
CA VAL A 176 -7.54 4.40 15.65
C VAL A 176 -6.86 5.63 15.05
N LEU A 177 -7.44 6.22 13.99
CA LEU A 177 -6.93 7.46 13.42
C LEU A 177 -7.02 8.62 14.43
N ASP A 178 -8.16 8.78 15.10
CA ASP A 178 -8.35 9.85 16.09
C ASP A 178 -7.37 9.69 17.26
N ARG A 179 -7.17 8.45 17.73
CA ARG A 179 -6.21 8.16 18.79
C ARG A 179 -4.77 8.41 18.36
N LEU A 180 -4.42 8.10 17.11
CA LEU A 180 -3.10 8.41 16.57
C LEU A 180 -2.85 9.93 16.57
N VAL A 181 -3.83 10.71 16.13
CA VAL A 181 -3.74 12.19 16.10
C VAL A 181 -3.57 12.75 17.51
N GLU A 182 -4.36 12.26 18.47
CA GLU A 182 -4.28 12.68 19.88
C GLU A 182 -2.88 12.42 20.46
N ILE A 183 -2.32 11.24 20.23
CA ILE A 183 -0.99 10.86 20.76
C ILE A 183 0.14 11.61 20.04
N SER A 184 0.02 11.89 18.73
CA SER A 184 1.11 12.51 17.96
C SER A 184 1.21 14.02 18.12
N ASN A 185 0.14 14.68 18.55
CA ASN A 185 0.05 16.13 18.73
C ASN A 185 -0.03 16.57 20.20
N GLY A 186 -0.15 15.62 21.13
CA GLY A 186 -0.18 15.85 22.57
C GLY A 186 1.21 15.92 23.22
#